data_AF-A0A2W1BT99-F1
#
_entry.id   AF-A0A2W1BT99-F1
#
_cell.length_a   1.000
_cell.length_b   1.000
_cell.length_c   1.000
_cell.angle_alpha   90.00
_cell.angle_beta   90.00
_cell.angle_gamma   90.00
#
_symmetry.space_group_name_H-M   'P 1'
#
loop_
_entity.id
_entity.type
_entity.pdbx_description
1 polymer ?
#
loop_
_entity_poly.entity_id
_entity_poly.type
_entity_poly.pdbx_seq_one_letter_code
_entity_poly.pdbx_strand_id
1 'polypeptide(L)'
;MPCLVIFENNFITGLECKDVSSLKRDISQKYGVPIEDLSATLNGRPVSDSYDVTSDNNVVRLASKLVGGKGGFGSMLRAIGAQIEKTTNREACRDLSGRRLRDINEEKRLRKWLEGQEDREKEAAERKQKKLERLVAEPKIEVNLNPAYEKERQDLPERVNSAVEAGWQAAGSSNALKRKSDNEKAKPKKAKLWIDAELSDCSSLSDDDEEEVPAKSPGQQVSTDSGNESDRASASSK
;
A
#
# COMPACT_ATOMS: atom_id res chain seq x y z
N MET A 1 -19.83 63.68 -17.07
CA MET A 1 -18.67 63.47 -16.17
C MET A 1 -17.47 63.27 -17.07
N PRO A 2 -16.30 63.85 -16.76
CA PRO A 2 -15.16 63.78 -17.67
C PRO A 2 -14.77 62.33 -17.97
N CYS A 3 -14.34 62.07 -19.20
CA CYS A 3 -13.87 60.77 -19.64
C CYS A 3 -12.77 60.25 -18.69
N LEU A 4 -12.88 58.99 -18.29
CA LEU A 4 -11.91 58.36 -17.40
C LEU A 4 -10.79 57.72 -18.21
N VAL A 5 -9.59 58.24 -18.07
CA VAL A 5 -8.41 57.74 -18.78
C VAL A 5 -7.56 56.89 -17.84
N ILE A 6 -7.22 55.68 -18.28
CA ILE A 6 -6.40 54.73 -17.52
C ILE A 6 -5.22 54.31 -18.38
N PHE A 7 -4.01 54.36 -17.84
CA PHE A 7 -2.79 53.85 -18.48
C PHE A 7 -2.09 52.84 -17.58
N GLU A 8 -1.89 51.61 -18.06
CA GLU A 8 -1.13 50.55 -17.35
C GLU A 8 -1.51 50.36 -15.86
N ASN A 9 -2.79 50.58 -15.53
CA ASN A 9 -3.42 50.50 -14.20
C ASN A 9 -3.43 51.79 -13.36
N ASN A 10 -2.93 52.91 -13.89
CA ASN A 10 -3.00 54.22 -13.24
C ASN A 10 -4.09 55.09 -13.86
N PHE A 11 -4.87 55.78 -13.01
CA PHE A 11 -5.82 56.80 -13.46
C PHE A 11 -5.06 58.07 -13.79
N ILE A 12 -5.26 58.58 -15.01
CA ILE A 12 -4.70 59.85 -15.43
C ILE A 12 -5.80 60.89 -15.33
N THR A 13 -5.57 61.89 -14.49
CA THR A 13 -6.46 63.05 -14.33
C THR A 13 -5.92 64.24 -15.13
N GLY A 14 -6.82 65.15 -15.52
CA GLY A 14 -6.44 66.41 -16.18
C GLY A 14 -6.07 66.29 -17.66
N LEU A 15 -6.65 65.34 -18.39
CA LEU A 15 -6.53 65.24 -19.84
C LEU A 15 -7.88 65.60 -20.50
N GLU A 16 -7.94 66.76 -21.14
CA GLU A 16 -9.06 67.17 -21.99
C GLU A 16 -8.72 66.88 -23.46
N CYS A 17 -8.83 65.60 -23.85
CA CYS A 17 -8.53 65.18 -25.21
C CYS A 17 -9.83 64.87 -25.97
N LYS A 18 -9.97 65.43 -27.19
CA LYS A 18 -11.11 65.15 -28.07
C LYS A 18 -10.97 63.78 -28.76
N ASP A 19 -9.76 63.44 -29.19
CA ASP A 19 -9.50 62.22 -29.96
C ASP A 19 -8.54 61.25 -29.26
N VAL A 20 -8.68 59.95 -29.58
CA VAL A 20 -7.74 58.88 -29.15
C VAL A 20 -6.30 59.17 -29.60
N SER A 21 -6.10 59.74 -30.78
CA SER A 21 -4.77 60.12 -31.29
C SER A 21 -4.08 61.16 -30.43
N SER A 22 -4.82 62.18 -29.97
CA SER A 22 -4.31 63.22 -29.06
C SER A 22 -3.97 62.61 -27.70
N LEU A 23 -4.83 61.72 -27.20
CA LEU A 23 -4.60 60.99 -25.95
C LEU A 23 -3.31 60.16 -26.00
N LYS A 24 -3.07 59.44 -27.10
CA LYS A 24 -1.83 58.66 -27.28
C LYS A 24 -0.59 59.55 -27.33
N ARG A 25 -0.66 60.73 -27.97
CA ARG A 25 0.46 61.70 -28.01
C ARG A 25 0.79 62.22 -26.61
N ASP A 26 -0.23 62.56 -25.82
CA ASP A 26 -0.02 63.06 -24.46
C ASP A 26 0.60 62.01 -23.54
N ILE A 27 0.14 60.76 -23.64
CA ILE A 27 0.75 59.64 -22.91
C ILE A 27 2.18 59.39 -23.40
N SER A 28 2.41 59.46 -24.72
CA SER A 28 3.74 59.30 -25.29
C SER A 28 4.73 60.35 -24.77
N GLN A 29 4.30 61.62 -24.68
CA GLN A 29 5.11 62.70 -24.11
C GLN A 29 5.35 62.54 -22.60
N LYS A 30 4.33 62.13 -21.84
CA LYS A 30 4.42 61.98 -20.38
C LYS A 30 5.25 60.77 -19.94
N TYR A 31 5.11 59.64 -20.63
CA TYR A 31 5.68 58.35 -20.22
C TYR A 31 6.81 57.85 -21.13
N GLY A 32 7.10 58.55 -22.23
CA GLY A 32 8.18 58.20 -23.15
C GLY A 32 7.94 56.94 -23.99
N VAL A 33 6.68 56.49 -24.11
CA VAL A 33 6.30 55.31 -24.90
C VAL A 33 5.98 55.74 -26.34
N PRO A 34 6.51 55.08 -27.39
CA PRO A 34 6.18 55.44 -28.77
C PRO A 34 4.70 55.20 -29.09
N ILE A 35 4.12 56.06 -29.93
CA ILE A 35 2.68 56.05 -30.26
C ILE A 35 2.25 54.71 -30.90
N GLU A 36 3.12 54.08 -31.67
CA GLU A 36 2.87 52.82 -32.38
C GLU A 36 2.64 51.64 -31.42
N ASP A 37 3.32 51.68 -30.27
CA ASP A 37 3.21 50.68 -29.21
C ASP A 37 2.02 50.95 -28.30
N LEU A 38 1.31 52.07 -28.44
CA LEU A 38 0.11 52.33 -27.64
C LEU A 38 -1.13 51.72 -28.30
N SER A 39 -1.84 50.88 -27.54
CA SER A 39 -3.16 50.38 -27.86
C SER A 39 -4.23 51.09 -27.04
N ALA A 40 -5.38 51.37 -27.65
CA ALA A 40 -6.50 52.04 -27.00
C ALA A 40 -7.73 51.13 -26.99
N THR A 41 -8.38 51.07 -25.83
CA THR A 41 -9.65 50.38 -25.65
C THR A 41 -10.65 51.30 -24.98
N LEU A 42 -11.88 51.34 -25.48
CA LEU A 42 -12.98 52.11 -24.93
C LEU A 42 -14.04 51.14 -24.43
N ASN A 43 -14.35 51.20 -23.14
CA ASN A 43 -15.30 50.30 -22.47
C ASN A 43 -15.02 48.80 -22.79
N GLY A 44 -13.75 48.43 -22.93
CA GLY A 44 -13.30 47.06 -23.22
C GLY A 44 -13.24 46.67 -24.70
N ARG A 45 -13.60 47.55 -25.64
CA ARG A 45 -13.47 47.29 -27.09
C ARG A 45 -12.27 48.03 -27.69
N PRO A 46 -11.52 47.44 -28.62
CA PRO A 46 -10.44 48.14 -29.31
C PRO A 46 -11.02 49.24 -30.21
N VAL A 47 -10.36 50.40 -30.23
CA VAL A 47 -10.83 51.58 -30.96
C VAL A 47 -9.70 52.17 -31.82
N SER A 48 -10.07 52.74 -32.96
CA SER A 48 -9.15 53.42 -33.88
C SER A 48 -8.73 54.80 -33.37
N ASP A 49 -7.60 55.30 -33.89
CA ASP A 49 -7.00 56.56 -33.43
C ASP A 49 -7.83 57.80 -33.78
N SER A 50 -8.76 57.66 -34.73
CA SER A 50 -9.68 58.71 -35.20
C SER A 50 -10.99 58.78 -34.41
N TYR A 51 -11.17 57.98 -33.37
CA TYR A 51 -12.41 57.96 -32.61
C TYR A 51 -12.48 59.12 -31.63
N ASP A 52 -13.64 59.76 -31.60
CA ASP A 52 -13.95 60.87 -30.71
C ASP A 52 -14.29 60.33 -29.31
N VAL A 53 -13.53 60.80 -28.31
CA VAL A 53 -13.61 60.41 -26.90
C VAL A 53 -14.51 61.36 -26.10
N THR A 54 -15.02 62.42 -26.73
CA THR A 54 -15.75 63.51 -26.08
C THR A 54 -17.08 63.10 -25.42
N SER A 55 -17.61 61.90 -25.71
CA SER A 55 -18.86 61.43 -25.08
C SER A 55 -18.70 61.17 -23.58
N ASP A 56 -19.64 61.69 -22.80
CA ASP A 56 -19.73 61.47 -21.36
C ASP A 56 -19.82 59.97 -21.00
N ASN A 57 -19.14 59.58 -19.91
CA ASN A 57 -19.10 58.22 -19.32
C ASN A 57 -18.26 57.15 -20.06
N ASN A 58 -17.40 57.54 -21.00
CA ASN A 58 -16.45 56.60 -21.59
C ASN A 58 -15.25 56.34 -20.68
N VAL A 59 -14.86 55.07 -20.54
CA VAL A 59 -13.61 54.65 -19.91
C VAL A 59 -12.63 54.27 -21.01
N VAL A 60 -11.58 55.07 -21.18
CA VAL A 60 -10.50 54.80 -22.13
C VAL A 60 -9.31 54.20 -21.40
N ARG A 61 -8.92 53.00 -21.82
CA ARG A 61 -7.74 52.29 -21.34
C ARG A 61 -6.68 52.28 -22.43
N LEU A 62 -5.59 52.97 -22.15
CA LEU A 62 -4.36 52.90 -22.92
C LEU A 62 -3.43 51.85 -22.30
N ALA A 63 -2.83 51.00 -23.13
CA ALA A 63 -1.86 50.02 -22.70
C ALA A 63 -0.73 49.93 -23.72
N SER A 64 0.51 49.82 -23.23
CA SER A 64 1.66 49.52 -24.06
C SER A 64 1.55 48.10 -24.62
N LYS A 65 1.81 47.97 -25.91
CA LYS A 65 1.96 46.70 -26.60
C LYS A 65 3.33 46.16 -26.23
N LEU A 66 3.34 44.96 -25.69
CA LEU A 66 4.58 44.25 -25.47
C LEU A 66 5.01 43.60 -26.78
N VAL A 67 6.26 43.81 -27.18
CA VAL A 67 6.92 43.10 -28.28
C VAL A 67 7.16 41.65 -27.88
N GLY A 68 6.11 40.83 -27.91
CA GLY A 68 6.21 39.44 -27.50
C GLY A 68 4.98 38.61 -27.85
N GLY A 69 5.20 37.45 -28.45
CA GLY A 69 4.17 36.45 -28.64
C GLY A 69 3.83 35.82 -27.29
N LYS A 70 2.62 36.05 -26.77
CA LYS A 70 2.05 35.39 -25.57
C LYS A 70 1.86 33.86 -25.75
N GLY A 71 2.50 33.26 -26.76
CA GLY A 71 2.33 31.88 -27.20
C GLY A 71 3.21 30.86 -26.48
N GLY A 72 4.16 31.28 -25.63
CA GLY A 72 4.98 30.36 -24.84
C GLY A 72 4.15 29.51 -23.88
N PHE A 73 3.20 30.11 -23.17
CA PHE A 73 2.34 29.38 -22.25
C PHE A 73 1.40 28.40 -22.97
N GLY A 74 0.78 28.82 -24.09
CA GLY A 74 -0.09 27.95 -24.88
C GLY A 74 0.66 26.81 -25.59
N SER A 75 1.89 27.05 -26.05
CA SER A 75 2.75 26.00 -26.63
C SER A 75 3.25 25.05 -25.56
N MET A 76 3.61 25.54 -24.38
CA MET A 76 3.95 24.73 -23.20
C MET A 76 2.78 23.84 -22.77
N LEU A 77 1.55 24.40 -22.69
CA LEU A 77 0.35 23.60 -22.40
C LEU A 77 0.09 22.54 -23.47
N ARG A 78 0.35 22.84 -24.75
CA ARG A 78 0.21 21.87 -25.84
C ARG A 78 1.26 20.76 -25.78
N ALA A 79 2.50 21.10 -25.42
CA ALA A 79 3.59 20.14 -25.24
C ALA A 79 3.33 19.22 -24.04
N ILE A 80 2.92 19.79 -22.90
CA ILE A 80 2.56 19.03 -21.69
C ILE A 80 1.33 18.18 -21.96
N GLY A 81 0.30 18.73 -22.60
CA GLY A 81 -0.93 18.02 -22.92
C GLY A 81 -0.72 16.85 -23.90
N ALA A 82 0.33 16.87 -24.72
CA ALA A 82 0.71 15.74 -25.57
C ALA A 82 1.42 14.62 -24.80
N GLN A 83 2.06 14.95 -23.66
CA GLN A 83 2.75 13.98 -22.80
C GLN A 83 1.85 13.37 -21.72
N ILE A 84 0.76 14.05 -21.36
CA ILE A 84 -0.21 13.55 -20.39
C ILE A 84 -1.19 12.63 -21.11
N GLU A 85 -0.97 11.33 -20.98
CA GLU A 85 -1.99 10.34 -21.32
C GLU A 85 -3.19 10.50 -20.37
N LYS A 86 -4.40 10.20 -20.86
CA LYS A 86 -5.60 10.24 -20.03
C LYS A 86 -5.42 9.29 -18.85
N THR A 87 -5.34 9.85 -17.64
CA THR A 87 -5.26 9.06 -16.41
C THR A 87 -6.47 8.14 -16.33
N THR A 88 -6.26 6.83 -16.23
CA THR A 88 -7.32 5.82 -16.06
C THR A 88 -7.84 5.74 -14.63
N ASN A 89 -7.32 6.57 -13.71
CA ASN A 89 -7.75 6.62 -12.32
C ASN A 89 -9.17 7.21 -12.21
N ARG A 90 -10.16 6.33 -12.19
CA ARG A 90 -11.58 6.65 -12.02
C ARG A 90 -11.96 6.88 -10.54
N GLU A 91 -11.06 6.59 -9.60
CA GLU A 91 -11.32 6.69 -8.16
C GLU A 91 -11.40 8.16 -7.68
N ALA A 92 -10.83 9.08 -8.45
CA ALA A 92 -10.93 10.52 -8.20
C ALA A 92 -12.33 11.10 -8.52
N CYS A 93 -13.14 10.39 -9.31
CA CYS A 93 -14.48 10.83 -9.65
C CYS A 93 -15.41 10.77 -8.42
N ARG A 94 -16.36 11.71 -8.38
CA ARG A 94 -17.42 11.76 -7.37
C ARG A 94 -18.67 11.07 -7.88
N ASP A 95 -19.42 10.46 -6.98
CA ASP A 95 -20.77 9.96 -7.25
C ASP A 95 -21.82 11.08 -7.19
N LEU A 96 -23.08 10.77 -7.49
CA LEU A 96 -24.21 11.72 -7.40
C LEU A 96 -24.49 12.17 -5.95
N SER A 97 -23.95 11.46 -4.95
CA SER A 97 -24.05 11.84 -3.54
C SER A 97 -22.92 12.78 -3.09
N GLY A 98 -21.93 13.03 -3.97
CA GLY A 98 -20.78 13.89 -3.71
C GLY A 98 -19.59 13.19 -3.03
N ARG A 99 -19.69 11.89 -2.74
CA ARG A 99 -18.61 11.04 -2.20
C ARG A 99 -17.66 10.62 -3.32
N ARG A 100 -16.38 10.40 -3.00
CA ARG A 100 -15.42 9.89 -4.00
C ARG A 100 -15.57 8.38 -4.17
N LEU A 101 -15.33 7.90 -5.39
CA LEU A 101 -15.32 6.47 -5.70
C LEU A 101 -14.26 5.69 -4.90
N ARG A 102 -13.15 6.37 -4.54
CA ARG A 102 -12.13 5.84 -3.63
C ARG A 102 -12.71 5.36 -2.31
N ASP A 103 -13.40 6.24 -1.59
CA ASP A 103 -13.95 5.96 -0.25
C ASP A 103 -14.95 4.79 -0.31
N ILE A 104 -15.78 4.75 -1.36
CA ILE A 104 -16.75 3.67 -1.58
C ILE A 104 -16.05 2.32 -1.81
N ASN A 105 -14.94 2.31 -2.56
CA ASN A 105 -14.19 1.09 -2.82
C ASN A 105 -13.45 0.61 -1.57
N GLU A 106 -12.89 1.53 -0.78
CA GLU A 106 -12.28 1.24 0.51
C GLU A 106 -13.29 0.64 1.50
N GLU A 107 -14.49 1.24 1.62
CA GLU A 107 -15.58 0.69 2.43
C GLU A 107 -15.98 -0.73 1.98
N LYS A 108 -16.10 -0.96 0.67
CA LYS A 108 -16.40 -2.30 0.12
C LYS A 108 -15.30 -3.30 0.41
N ARG A 109 -14.04 -2.90 0.31
CA ARG A 109 -12.88 -3.75 0.61
C ARG A 109 -12.87 -4.13 2.10
N LEU A 110 -13.14 -3.18 2.98
CA LEU A 110 -13.25 -3.43 4.42
C LEU A 110 -14.40 -4.38 4.76
N ARG A 111 -15.58 -4.18 4.16
CA ARG A 111 -16.73 -5.10 4.35
C ARG A 111 -16.41 -6.52 3.92
N LYS A 112 -15.84 -6.71 2.72
CA LYS A 112 -15.43 -8.03 2.24
C LYS A 112 -14.39 -8.70 3.14
N TRP A 113 -13.45 -7.91 3.68
CA TRP A 113 -12.44 -8.44 4.58
C TRP A 113 -13.05 -8.90 5.91
N LEU A 114 -13.99 -8.14 6.47
CA LEU A 114 -14.75 -8.49 7.68
C LEU A 114 -15.62 -9.74 7.45
N GLU A 115 -16.37 -9.79 6.35
CA GLU A 115 -17.16 -10.98 5.98
C GLU A 115 -16.28 -12.23 5.88
N GLY A 116 -15.10 -12.11 5.26
CA GLY A 116 -14.14 -13.21 5.17
C GLY A 116 -13.37 -13.50 6.47
N GLN A 117 -13.47 -12.68 7.52
CA GLN A 117 -12.84 -13.01 8.81
C GLN A 117 -13.60 -14.14 9.52
N GLU A 118 -14.93 -14.10 9.52
CA GLU A 118 -15.73 -15.13 10.18
C GLU A 118 -15.47 -16.52 9.61
N ASP A 119 -15.35 -16.62 8.28
CA ASP A 119 -15.08 -17.90 7.62
C ASP A 119 -13.64 -18.38 7.89
N ARG A 120 -12.67 -17.46 7.93
CA ARG A 120 -11.28 -17.77 8.32
C ARG A 120 -11.18 -18.25 9.76
N GLU A 121 -11.91 -17.63 10.68
CA GLU A 121 -11.95 -18.02 12.08
C GLU A 121 -12.62 -19.39 12.27
N LYS A 122 -13.71 -19.66 11.54
CA LYS A 122 -14.37 -20.98 11.54
C LYS A 122 -13.44 -22.06 11.00
N GLU A 123 -12.79 -21.85 9.86
CA GLU A 123 -11.85 -22.82 9.29
C GLU A 123 -10.65 -23.06 10.23
N ALA A 124 -10.13 -21.99 10.84
CA ALA A 124 -9.06 -22.09 11.83
C ALA A 124 -9.50 -22.86 13.08
N ALA A 125 -10.73 -22.63 13.56
CA ALA A 125 -11.31 -23.35 14.69
C ALA A 125 -11.52 -24.84 14.36
N GLU A 126 -12.08 -25.17 13.20
CA GLU A 126 -12.25 -26.56 12.74
C GLU A 126 -10.91 -27.27 12.58
N ARG A 127 -9.89 -26.60 12.03
CA ARG A 127 -8.54 -27.15 11.91
C ARG A 127 -7.91 -27.40 13.28
N LYS A 128 -8.13 -26.51 14.25
CA LYS A 128 -7.69 -26.69 15.64
C LYS A 128 -8.40 -27.88 16.29
N GLN A 129 -9.72 -27.99 16.14
CA GLN A 129 -10.51 -29.10 16.67
C GLN A 129 -10.06 -30.44 16.08
N LYS A 130 -9.91 -30.53 14.75
CA LYS A 130 -9.44 -31.76 14.09
C LYS A 130 -8.03 -32.17 14.50
N LYS A 131 -7.13 -31.21 14.74
CA LYS A 131 -5.79 -31.48 15.29
C LYS A 131 -5.90 -32.03 16.72
N LEU A 132 -6.75 -31.42 17.54
CA LEU A 132 -6.98 -31.86 18.92
C LEU A 132 -7.55 -33.28 18.96
N GLU A 133 -8.57 -33.56 18.15
CA GLU A 133 -9.16 -34.90 18.02
C GLU A 133 -8.14 -35.93 17.54
N ARG A 134 -7.28 -35.57 16.58
CA ARG A 134 -6.21 -36.46 16.10
C ARG A 134 -5.16 -36.75 17.17
N LEU A 135 -4.87 -35.79 18.06
CA LEU A 135 -3.94 -35.97 19.17
C LEU A 135 -4.56 -36.79 20.30
N VAL A 136 -5.86 -36.62 20.56
CA VAL A 136 -6.60 -37.37 21.59
C VAL A 136 -6.90 -38.80 21.13
N ALA A 137 -7.12 -39.03 19.83
CA ALA A 137 -7.33 -40.36 19.29
C ALA A 137 -6.08 -41.23 19.50
N GLU A 138 -6.25 -42.34 20.19
CA GLU A 138 -5.18 -43.32 20.39
C GLU A 138 -4.63 -43.78 19.03
N PRO A 139 -3.29 -43.84 18.87
CA PRO A 139 -2.70 -44.29 17.62
C PRO A 139 -3.08 -45.76 17.41
N LYS A 140 -3.92 -46.00 16.39
CA LYS A 140 -4.29 -47.35 15.94
C LYS A 140 -3.11 -48.01 15.25
N ILE A 141 -2.14 -48.47 16.03
CA ILE A 141 -1.07 -49.33 15.56
C ILE A 141 -1.60 -50.75 15.62
N GLU A 142 -2.16 -51.21 14.50
CA GLU A 142 -2.49 -52.63 14.31
C GLU A 142 -1.18 -53.40 14.08
N VAL A 143 -0.47 -53.65 15.16
CA VAL A 143 0.62 -54.61 15.14
C VAL A 143 0.01 -56.00 15.19
N ASN A 144 0.13 -56.75 14.08
CA ASN A 144 -0.13 -58.18 14.06
C ASN A 144 0.93 -58.88 14.91
N LEU A 145 0.70 -58.91 16.23
CA LEU A 145 1.59 -59.52 17.21
C LEU A 145 1.39 -61.03 17.15
N ASN A 146 2.47 -61.78 16.92
CA ASN A 146 2.43 -63.23 17.02
C ASN A 146 2.00 -63.63 18.46
N PRO A 147 1.12 -64.63 18.64
CA PRO A 147 0.59 -65.01 19.95
C PRO A 147 1.67 -65.49 20.93
N ALA A 148 2.84 -65.90 20.43
CA ALA A 148 4.00 -66.22 21.26
C ALA A 148 4.64 -64.98 21.91
N TYR A 149 4.70 -63.86 21.18
CA TYR A 149 5.28 -62.61 21.66
C TYR A 149 4.36 -61.91 22.68
N GLU A 150 3.04 -62.03 22.53
CA GLU A 150 2.09 -61.51 23.52
C GLU A 150 2.25 -62.21 24.88
N LYS A 151 2.39 -63.53 24.87
CA LYS A 151 2.65 -64.32 26.09
C LYS A 151 3.94 -63.89 26.76
N GLU A 152 5.03 -63.78 25.99
CA GLU A 152 6.32 -63.34 26.53
C GLU A 152 6.26 -61.92 27.11
N ARG A 153 5.54 -61.00 26.45
CA ARG A 153 5.32 -59.64 26.95
C ARG A 153 4.47 -59.60 28.23
N GLN A 154 3.48 -60.48 28.36
CA GLN A 154 2.65 -60.61 29.57
C GLN A 154 3.42 -61.23 30.74
N ASP A 155 4.27 -62.22 30.47
CA ASP A 155 5.07 -62.92 31.49
C ASP A 155 6.28 -62.12 31.97
N LEU A 156 6.79 -61.19 31.14
CA LEU A 156 7.95 -60.35 31.43
C LEU A 156 7.86 -59.58 32.77
N PRO A 157 6.78 -58.82 33.07
CA PRO A 157 6.65 -58.12 34.35
C PRO A 157 6.60 -59.08 35.54
N GLU A 158 5.94 -60.23 35.42
CA GLU A 158 5.91 -61.24 36.48
C GLU A 158 7.30 -61.83 36.73
N ARG A 159 8.05 -62.09 35.65
CA ARG A 159 9.42 -62.60 35.71
C ARG A 159 10.39 -61.61 36.35
N VAL A 160 10.24 -60.32 36.03
CA VAL A 160 11.01 -59.23 36.64
C VAL A 160 10.66 -59.09 38.12
N ASN A 161 9.36 -59.07 38.46
CA ASN A 161 8.91 -58.97 39.85
C ASN A 161 9.42 -60.15 40.69
N SER A 162 9.35 -61.38 40.16
CA SER A 162 9.87 -62.58 40.83
C SER A 162 11.39 -62.51 41.03
N ALA A 163 12.16 -62.03 40.05
CA ALA A 163 13.60 -61.87 40.18
C ALA A 163 13.99 -60.79 41.21
N VAL A 164 13.25 -59.68 41.26
CA VAL A 164 13.45 -58.61 42.26
C VAL A 164 13.09 -59.11 43.65
N GLU A 165 11.98 -59.81 43.80
CA GLU A 165 11.56 -60.39 45.08
C GLU A 165 12.55 -61.46 45.56
N ALA A 166 13.02 -62.34 44.66
CA ALA A 166 14.08 -63.29 44.97
C ALA A 166 15.39 -62.57 45.37
N GLY A 167 15.71 -61.45 44.72
CA GLY A 167 16.83 -60.60 45.09
C GLY A 167 16.69 -59.98 46.48
N TRP A 168 15.48 -59.52 46.84
CA TRP A 168 15.17 -59.02 48.18
C TRP A 168 15.19 -60.11 49.24
N GLN A 169 14.68 -61.31 48.94
CA GLN A 169 14.74 -62.44 49.86
C GLN A 169 16.18 -62.93 50.07
N ALA A 170 16.99 -62.97 49.01
CA ALA A 170 18.42 -63.29 49.11
C ALA A 170 19.20 -62.21 49.90
N ALA A 171 18.83 -60.93 49.75
CA ALA A 171 19.41 -59.83 50.52
C ALA A 171 18.94 -59.82 51.99
N GLY A 172 17.70 -60.24 52.26
CA GLY A 172 17.13 -60.32 53.61
C GLY A 172 17.53 -61.57 54.40
N SER A 173 17.91 -62.66 53.72
CA SER A 173 18.30 -63.93 54.34
C SER A 173 19.83 -64.13 54.48
N SER A 174 20.66 -63.31 53.82
CA SER A 174 22.13 -63.42 53.88
C SER A 174 22.79 -62.54 54.94
N ASN A 175 22.76 -63.01 56.18
CA ASN A 175 23.73 -62.57 57.19
C ASN A 175 25.07 -63.30 57.01
N ALA A 176 25.76 -63.10 55.87
CA ALA A 176 27.19 -63.40 55.67
C ALA A 176 27.59 -63.24 54.20
N LEU A 177 28.30 -62.15 53.86
CA LEU A 177 29.50 -62.12 53.00
C LEU A 177 29.87 -60.65 52.74
N LYS A 178 30.78 -60.14 53.57
CA LYS A 178 31.51 -58.88 53.36
C LYS A 178 32.18 -58.92 51.99
N ARG A 179 31.72 -58.11 51.04
CA ARG A 179 32.54 -57.72 49.89
C ARG A 179 33.60 -56.72 50.37
N LYS A 180 34.86 -57.12 50.25
CA LYS A 180 36.03 -56.27 50.46
C LYS A 180 35.97 -55.13 49.44
N SER A 181 35.82 -53.90 49.92
CA SER A 181 35.90 -52.69 49.10
C SER A 181 37.35 -52.49 48.69
N ASP A 182 37.64 -52.59 47.39
CA ASP A 182 38.82 -51.93 46.84
C ASP A 182 38.40 -50.56 46.30
N ASN A 183 39.15 -49.54 46.68
CA ASN A 183 38.81 -48.13 46.62
C ASN A 183 39.51 -47.49 45.43
N GLU A 184 38.80 -47.31 44.32
CA GLU A 184 39.19 -46.39 43.25
C GLU A 184 38.03 -45.41 43.00
N LYS A 185 38.32 -44.11 43.20
CA LYS A 185 37.38 -42.98 43.18
C LYS A 185 36.66 -42.84 41.84
N ALA A 186 35.36 -43.14 41.80
CA ALA A 186 34.49 -42.82 40.67
C ALA A 186 33.80 -41.45 40.86
N LYS A 187 33.97 -40.54 39.89
CA LYS A 187 33.33 -39.21 39.85
C LYS A 187 31.80 -39.32 39.71
N PRO A 188 31.00 -38.37 40.25
CA PRO A 188 29.55 -38.41 40.13
C PRO A 188 29.14 -38.10 38.67
N LYS A 189 28.60 -39.10 37.98
CA LYS A 189 27.92 -38.87 36.69
C LYS A 189 26.48 -38.44 36.99
N LYS A 190 26.12 -37.24 36.57
CA LYS A 190 24.75 -36.72 36.62
C LYS A 190 23.83 -37.69 35.87
N ALA A 191 22.75 -38.13 36.52
CA ALA A 191 21.70 -38.92 35.88
C ALA A 191 21.03 -38.06 34.81
N LYS A 192 21.27 -38.38 33.54
CA LYS A 192 20.65 -37.73 32.40
C LYS A 192 19.32 -38.44 32.17
N LEU A 193 18.26 -37.99 32.84
CA LEU A 193 16.89 -38.39 32.52
C LEU A 193 16.52 -37.72 31.20
N TRP A 194 16.30 -38.52 30.16
CA TRP A 194 16.10 -38.07 28.77
C TRP A 194 14.71 -37.47 28.48
N ILE A 195 13.85 -37.32 29.48
CA ILE A 195 12.41 -37.10 29.27
C ILE A 195 12.00 -35.62 29.42
N ASP A 196 12.85 -34.75 29.95
CA ASP A 196 12.40 -33.43 30.44
C ASP A 196 12.67 -32.23 29.52
N ALA A 197 13.34 -32.42 28.37
CA ALA A 197 13.81 -31.30 27.54
C ALA A 197 12.90 -30.91 26.37
N GLU A 198 11.95 -31.75 25.95
CA GLU A 198 11.23 -31.52 24.66
C GLU A 198 9.72 -31.30 24.80
N LEU A 199 9.15 -31.32 26.01
CA LEU A 199 7.72 -31.02 26.22
C LEU A 199 7.46 -29.54 26.57
N SER A 200 8.49 -28.76 26.91
CA SER A 200 8.32 -27.39 27.42
C SER A 200 8.42 -26.29 26.36
N ASP A 201 8.78 -26.60 25.11
CA ASP A 201 9.16 -25.57 24.12
C ASP A 201 8.23 -25.49 22.89
N CYS A 202 6.96 -25.92 23.03
CA CYS A 202 6.02 -25.93 21.91
C CYS A 202 4.66 -25.26 22.19
N SER A 203 4.63 -24.22 23.03
CA SER A 203 3.42 -23.41 23.28
C SER A 203 3.54 -21.92 22.95
N SER A 204 4.49 -21.51 22.11
CA SER A 204 4.54 -20.13 21.59
C SER A 204 4.79 -20.11 20.09
N LEU A 205 3.74 -20.46 19.32
CA LEU A 205 3.61 -19.99 17.95
C LEU A 205 2.90 -18.64 18.01
N SER A 206 3.69 -17.59 18.24
CA SER A 206 3.32 -16.22 17.90
C SER A 206 3.50 -16.08 16.39
N ASP A 207 2.40 -16.01 15.64
CA ASP A 207 2.40 -15.54 14.26
C ASP A 207 2.74 -14.04 14.31
N ASP A 208 3.96 -13.72 13.90
CA ASP A 208 4.48 -12.35 13.79
C ASP A 208 4.23 -11.90 12.33
N ASP A 209 3.17 -11.13 12.13
CA ASP A 209 2.81 -10.49 10.86
C ASP A 209 3.73 -9.27 10.66
N GLU A 210 4.89 -9.48 10.04
CA GLU A 210 5.76 -8.39 9.57
C GLU A 210 5.20 -7.81 8.26
N GLU A 211 4.54 -6.66 8.38
CA GLU A 211 4.17 -5.79 7.27
C GLU A 211 5.43 -5.16 6.63
N GLU A 212 5.87 -5.69 5.48
CA GLU A 212 6.85 -4.99 4.64
C GLU A 212 6.22 -3.79 3.92
N VAL A 213 6.61 -2.60 4.36
CA VAL A 213 6.44 -1.33 3.64
C VAL A 213 7.34 -1.28 2.40
N PRO A 214 6.81 -1.06 1.17
CA PRO A 214 7.67 -0.86 0.02
C PRO A 214 8.09 0.62 -0.06
N ALA A 215 9.33 0.89 0.34
CA ALA A 215 10.04 2.11 -0.04
C ALA A 215 10.39 2.07 -1.53
N LYS A 216 9.88 3.03 -2.30
CA LYS A 216 10.29 3.26 -3.69
C LYS A 216 11.62 4.01 -3.75
N SER A 217 12.58 3.47 -4.48
CA SER A 217 13.61 4.24 -5.18
C SER A 217 13.85 3.66 -6.59
N PRO A 218 14.16 4.49 -7.60
CA PRO A 218 14.09 4.10 -9.01
C PRO A 218 15.41 3.50 -9.51
N GLY A 219 15.32 2.39 -10.24
CA GLY A 219 16.48 1.71 -10.85
C GLY A 219 16.07 0.83 -12.03
N GLN A 220 16.16 1.45 -13.20
CA GLN A 220 16.28 0.95 -14.58
C GLN A 220 16.55 -0.55 -14.87
N GLN A 221 16.12 -0.97 -16.08
CA GLN A 221 16.53 -2.14 -16.91
C GLN A 221 15.58 -3.36 -16.84
N VAL A 222 14.63 -3.55 -17.78
CA VAL A 222 14.69 -4.14 -19.16
C VAL A 222 14.86 -5.68 -19.17
N SER A 223 14.05 -6.34 -20.03
CA SER A 223 14.02 -7.77 -20.43
C SER A 223 13.04 -8.63 -19.60
N THR A 224 12.20 -9.55 -20.11
CA THR A 224 12.02 -10.28 -21.39
C THR A 224 10.53 -10.63 -21.55
N ASP A 225 9.95 -10.54 -22.75
CA ASP A 225 9.48 -11.67 -23.59
C ASP A 225 8.62 -12.74 -22.89
N SER A 226 7.34 -12.83 -23.26
CA SER A 226 6.68 -14.09 -23.67
C SER A 226 5.18 -13.91 -23.99
N GLY A 227 4.85 -14.07 -25.27
CA GLY A 227 3.72 -14.88 -25.79
C GLY A 227 2.27 -14.56 -25.37
N ASN A 228 1.55 -13.83 -26.23
CA ASN A 228 0.09 -13.72 -26.17
C ASN A 228 -0.55 -14.70 -27.18
N GLU A 229 -1.02 -15.86 -26.71
CA GLU A 229 -1.91 -16.74 -27.50
C GLU A 229 -3.34 -16.17 -27.49
N SER A 230 -3.90 -16.05 -28.69
CA SER A 230 -5.24 -15.47 -28.93
C SER A 230 -6.22 -16.58 -29.28
N ASP A 231 -7.24 -16.78 -28.44
CA ASP A 231 -8.39 -17.62 -28.76
C ASP A 231 -9.29 -16.91 -29.77
N ARG A 232 -9.42 -17.51 -30.96
CA ARG A 232 -10.27 -17.07 -32.07
C ARG A 232 -11.59 -17.84 -32.03
N ALA A 233 -12.66 -17.16 -31.62
CA ALA A 233 -14.02 -17.70 -31.66
C ALA A 233 -14.51 -17.90 -33.10
N SER A 234 -14.99 -19.11 -33.37
CA SER A 234 -15.61 -19.58 -34.61
C SER A 234 -17.03 -19.01 -34.78
N ALA A 235 -17.31 -18.41 -35.94
CA ALA A 235 -18.67 -18.13 -36.39
C ALA A 235 -19.19 -19.34 -37.19
N SER A 236 -20.28 -19.95 -36.73
CA SER A 236 -21.02 -20.96 -37.47
C SER A 236 -22.28 -20.36 -38.07
N SER A 237 -22.41 -20.50 -39.39
CA SER A 237 -23.56 -20.14 -40.20
C SER A 237 -24.86 -20.83 -39.76
N LYS A 238 -25.97 -20.10 -39.87
CA LYS A 238 -27.27 -20.60 -40.32
C LYS A 238 -28.05 -19.47 -40.96
#